data_AF-A0A9E1NCM1-F1
#
_entry.id   AF-A0A9E1NCM1-F1
#
_cell.length_a   1.000
_cell.length_b   1.000
_cell.length_c   1.000
_cell.angle_alpha   90.00
_cell.angle_beta   90.00
_cell.angle_gamma   90.00
#
_symmetry.space_group_name_H-M   'P 1'
#
loop_
_entity.id
_entity.type
_entity.pdbx_description
1 polymer ?
#
loop_
_entity_poly.entity_id
_entity_poly.type
_entity_poly.pdbx_seq_one_letter_code
_entity_poly.pdbx_strand_id
1 'polypeptide(L)'
;MAKINIQFTLFSAFYSPLISTMSVGFLKDEGLDPEWSISPPGTSAIAALEDGSVHVAQSALSQGFGPLSRGEKPKTVHFAQVNEMDGFFLTAREPDPDFTWDKLEGADAVLFGGGQPLAMFKYACHKAGIDYDKIKAINPGGAGNVDKAFRDGAGQYVQQQGPFPQQLEADGIGH
;
A
#
# COMPACT_ATOMS: atom_id res chain seq x y z
N MET A 1 -6.49 -7.54 -32.09
CA MET A 1 -6.47 -6.85 -30.79
C MET A 1 -5.11 -6.18 -30.63
N ALA A 2 -5.09 -4.96 -30.12
CA ALA A 2 -3.85 -4.25 -29.81
C ALA A 2 -3.34 -4.68 -28.42
N LYS A 3 -2.03 -4.81 -28.22
CA LYS A 3 -1.48 -5.15 -26.91
C LYS A 3 -1.55 -3.96 -25.95
N ILE A 4 -1.87 -4.21 -24.68
CA ILE A 4 -1.76 -3.23 -23.60
C ILE A 4 -0.94 -3.78 -22.44
N ASN A 5 0.28 -3.26 -22.28
CA ASN A 5 1.15 -3.55 -21.14
C ASN A 5 0.77 -2.71 -19.92
N ILE A 6 0.55 -3.37 -18.77
CA ILE A 6 0.14 -2.75 -17.50
C ILE A 6 1.15 -3.12 -16.40
N GLN A 7 1.59 -2.16 -15.59
CA GLN A 7 2.43 -2.46 -14.42
C GLN A 7 1.70 -2.17 -13.10
N PHE A 8 1.73 -3.13 -12.18
CA PHE A 8 1.26 -2.97 -10.81
C PHE A 8 2.43 -2.53 -9.91
N THR A 9 2.19 -1.61 -8.99
CA THR A 9 3.10 -1.42 -7.84
C THR A 9 3.04 -2.64 -6.92
N LEU A 10 1.82 -3.12 -6.67
CA LEU A 10 1.55 -4.36 -5.94
C LEU A 10 0.33 -5.04 -6.53
N PHE A 11 0.38 -6.37 -6.67
CA PHE A 11 -0.78 -7.16 -7.06
C PHE A 11 -1.55 -7.62 -5.81
N SER A 12 -2.61 -6.91 -5.46
CA SER A 12 -3.43 -7.16 -4.27
C SER A 12 -4.92 -7.01 -4.60
N ALA A 13 -5.79 -7.73 -3.86
CA ALA A 13 -7.24 -7.58 -3.94
C ALA A 13 -7.72 -6.14 -3.69
N PHE A 14 -6.91 -5.34 -2.99
CA PHE A 14 -7.13 -3.91 -2.83
C PHE A 14 -7.16 -3.14 -4.15
N TYR A 15 -6.59 -3.69 -5.23
CA TYR A 15 -6.60 -3.13 -6.59
C TYR A 15 -7.52 -3.91 -7.54
N SER A 16 -8.55 -4.56 -6.98
CA SER A 16 -9.50 -5.38 -7.74
C SER A 16 -10.16 -4.68 -8.93
N PRO A 17 -10.43 -3.36 -8.95
CA PRO A 17 -10.95 -2.73 -10.15
C PRO A 17 -10.00 -2.85 -11.35
N LEU A 18 -8.69 -2.64 -11.16
CA LEU A 18 -7.70 -2.82 -12.23
C LEU A 18 -7.51 -4.29 -12.61
N ILE A 19 -7.56 -5.21 -11.63
CA ILE A 19 -7.48 -6.65 -11.92
C ILE A 19 -8.67 -7.10 -12.77
N SER A 20 -9.87 -6.58 -12.47
CA SER A 20 -11.12 -6.95 -13.14
C SER A 20 -11.15 -6.54 -14.61
N THR A 21 -10.48 -5.44 -14.98
CA THR A 21 -10.40 -5.02 -16.40
C THR A 21 -9.77 -6.09 -17.28
N MET A 22 -8.82 -6.86 -16.72
CA MET A 22 -8.14 -7.94 -17.42
C MET A 22 -8.85 -9.28 -17.24
N SER A 23 -9.26 -9.63 -16.01
CA SER A 23 -9.75 -10.97 -15.68
C SER A 23 -11.17 -11.24 -16.17
N VAL A 24 -12.02 -10.22 -16.23
CA VAL A 24 -13.44 -10.35 -16.63
C VAL A 24 -13.65 -10.09 -18.13
N GLY A 25 -12.60 -9.66 -18.84
CA GLY A 25 -12.64 -9.48 -20.30
C GLY A 25 -12.94 -8.05 -20.77
N PHE A 26 -13.13 -7.07 -19.87
CA PHE A 26 -13.46 -5.69 -20.26
C PHE A 26 -12.44 -5.09 -21.25
N LEU A 27 -11.13 -5.30 -21.06
CA LEU A 27 -10.12 -4.85 -22.03
C LEU A 27 -10.24 -5.56 -23.37
N LYS A 28 -10.57 -6.86 -23.38
CA LYS A 28 -10.74 -7.63 -24.62
C LYS A 28 -11.97 -7.18 -25.39
N ASP A 29 -13.06 -6.82 -24.70
CA ASP A 29 -14.27 -6.26 -25.30
C ASP A 29 -13.98 -4.92 -26.00
N GLU A 30 -13.03 -4.14 -25.47
CA GLU A 30 -12.49 -2.91 -26.11
C GLU A 30 -11.40 -3.19 -27.15
N GLY A 31 -11.13 -4.46 -27.49
CA GLY A 31 -10.14 -4.85 -28.50
C GLY A 31 -8.68 -4.80 -28.03
N LEU A 32 -8.45 -4.76 -26.71
CA LEU A 32 -7.14 -4.71 -26.07
C LEU A 32 -6.77 -6.08 -25.45
N ASP A 33 -5.55 -6.54 -25.71
CA ASP A 33 -4.99 -7.78 -25.16
C ASP A 33 -4.01 -7.45 -24.03
N PRO A 34 -4.37 -7.68 -22.75
CA PRO A 34 -3.56 -7.24 -21.62
C PRO A 34 -2.39 -8.17 -21.31
N GLU A 35 -1.20 -7.59 -21.15
CA GLU A 35 -0.06 -8.20 -20.48
C GLU A 35 0.24 -7.37 -19.22
N TRP A 36 0.56 -8.05 -18.10
CA TRP A 36 0.82 -7.35 -16.85
C TRP A 36 2.08 -7.84 -16.13
N SER A 37 2.66 -6.95 -15.34
CA SER A 37 3.82 -7.22 -14.50
C SER A 37 3.70 -6.50 -13.15
N ILE A 38 4.58 -6.83 -12.21
CA ILE A 38 4.71 -6.13 -10.92
C ILE A 38 6.05 -5.42 -10.92
N SER A 39 6.08 -4.16 -10.49
CA SER A 39 7.33 -3.40 -10.36
C SER A 39 8.29 -4.08 -9.37
N PRO A 40 9.60 -4.12 -9.66
CA PRO A 40 10.58 -4.66 -8.73
C PRO A 40 10.58 -3.93 -7.37
N PRO A 41 10.92 -4.60 -6.26
CA PRO A 41 11.06 -3.94 -4.97
C PRO A 41 11.95 -2.69 -5.03
N GLY A 42 11.48 -1.59 -4.43
CA GLY A 42 12.21 -0.31 -4.43
C GLY A 42 12.14 0.48 -5.75
N THR A 43 11.46 -0.03 -6.77
CA THR A 43 11.27 0.65 -8.06
C THR A 43 9.83 1.14 -8.19
N SER A 44 9.63 2.39 -8.57
CA SER A 44 8.29 2.92 -8.83
C SER A 44 7.75 2.38 -10.15
N ALA A 45 6.49 1.95 -10.19
CA ALA A 45 5.83 1.52 -11.43
C ALA A 45 5.74 2.65 -12.48
N ILE A 46 5.91 3.91 -12.06
CA ILE A 46 6.03 5.06 -12.98
C ILE A 46 7.29 4.96 -13.85
N ALA A 47 8.37 4.32 -13.38
CA ALA A 47 9.60 4.18 -14.17
C ALA A 47 9.34 3.46 -15.50
N ALA A 48 8.47 2.43 -15.49
CA ALA A 48 8.08 1.71 -16.69
C ALA A 48 7.21 2.53 -17.65
N LEU A 49 6.49 3.54 -17.15
CA LEU A 49 5.82 4.52 -18.03
C LEU A 49 6.84 5.47 -18.67
N GLU A 50 7.86 5.87 -17.91
CA GLU A 50 8.90 6.80 -18.38
C GLU A 50 9.84 6.16 -19.42
N ASP A 51 10.15 4.87 -19.30
CA ASP A 51 10.98 4.13 -20.26
C ASP A 51 10.18 3.54 -21.44
N GLY A 52 8.84 3.65 -21.40
CA GLY A 52 7.95 3.18 -22.46
C GLY A 52 7.70 1.67 -22.48
N SER A 53 8.13 0.92 -21.46
CA SER A 53 7.87 -0.52 -21.36
C SER A 53 6.40 -0.85 -21.07
N VAL A 54 5.67 0.04 -20.40
CA VAL A 54 4.22 -0.10 -20.17
C VAL A 54 3.42 1.13 -20.62
N HIS A 55 2.14 0.92 -20.90
CA HIS A 55 1.22 1.98 -21.30
C HIS A 55 0.43 2.55 -20.10
N VAL A 56 0.16 1.72 -19.09
CA VAL A 56 -0.58 2.09 -17.88
C VAL A 56 0.16 1.53 -16.66
N ALA A 57 0.25 2.31 -15.60
CA ALA A 57 0.77 1.83 -14.32
C ALA A 57 -0.19 2.18 -13.19
N GLN A 58 -0.33 1.26 -12.23
CA GLN A 58 -0.95 1.53 -10.95
C GLN A 58 0.06 2.22 -10.05
N SER A 59 -0.22 3.46 -9.67
CA SER A 59 0.61 4.27 -8.78
C SER A 59 -0.22 5.07 -7.79
N ALA A 60 0.41 5.45 -6.67
CA ALA A 60 -0.18 6.40 -5.73
C ALA A 60 -0.02 7.84 -6.26
N LEU A 61 -1.06 8.67 -6.10
CA LEU A 61 -1.02 10.10 -6.42
C LEU A 61 0.16 10.83 -5.75
N SER A 62 0.54 10.37 -4.55
CA SER A 62 1.65 10.95 -3.78
C SER A 62 3.01 10.83 -4.46
N GLN A 63 3.18 9.92 -5.43
CA GLN A 63 4.41 9.83 -6.21
C GLN A 63 4.66 11.12 -7.04
N GLY A 64 3.61 11.87 -7.35
CA GLY A 64 3.73 13.19 -7.99
C GLY A 64 4.12 14.33 -7.05
N PHE A 65 4.00 14.16 -5.72
CA PHE A 65 4.21 15.25 -4.77
C PHE A 65 5.67 15.69 -4.65
N GLY A 66 6.62 14.75 -4.77
CA GLY A 66 8.04 15.06 -4.76
C GLY A 66 8.44 16.02 -5.90
N PRO A 67 8.17 15.67 -7.18
CA PRO A 67 8.34 16.59 -8.30
C PRO A 67 7.64 17.94 -8.07
N LEU A 68 6.37 17.94 -7.65
CA LEU A 68 5.62 19.17 -7.40
C LEU A 68 6.28 20.05 -6.32
N SER A 69 6.82 19.46 -5.24
CA SER A 69 7.52 20.22 -4.19
C SER A 69 8.82 20.88 -4.67
N ARG A 70 9.40 20.38 -5.76
CA ARG A 70 10.58 20.97 -6.42
C ARG A 70 10.20 21.95 -7.55
N GLY A 71 8.90 22.21 -7.74
CA GLY A 71 8.39 23.04 -8.84
C GLY A 71 8.40 22.32 -10.20
N GLU A 72 8.54 21.00 -10.22
CA GLU A 72 8.52 20.20 -11.44
C GLU A 72 7.09 19.75 -11.77
N LYS A 73 6.76 19.65 -13.06
CA LYS A 73 5.50 19.06 -13.51
C LYS A 73 5.64 17.52 -13.50
N PRO A 74 4.69 16.78 -12.90
CA PRO A 74 4.68 15.31 -13.00
C PRO A 74 4.68 14.87 -14.47
N LYS A 75 5.50 13.87 -14.80
CA LYS A 75 5.61 13.32 -16.16
C LYS A 75 4.44 12.41 -16.54
N THR A 76 3.68 11.95 -15.54
CA THR A 76 2.54 11.04 -15.73
C THR A 76 1.24 11.72 -15.34
N VAL A 77 0.15 11.26 -15.97
CA VAL A 77 -1.21 11.71 -15.70
C VAL A 77 -1.97 10.57 -15.04
N HIS A 78 -2.60 10.85 -13.90
CA HIS A 78 -3.56 9.94 -13.30
C HIS A 78 -4.94 10.26 -13.86
N PHE A 79 -5.63 9.24 -14.39
CA PHE A 79 -6.90 9.42 -15.11
C PHE A 79 -8.04 8.56 -14.55
N ALA A 80 -7.73 7.54 -13.75
CA ALA A 80 -8.73 6.64 -13.17
C ALA A 80 -8.40 6.37 -11.70
N GLN A 81 -9.37 6.64 -10.83
CA GLN A 81 -9.31 6.25 -9.43
C GLN A 81 -9.75 4.79 -9.31
N VAL A 82 -8.89 3.94 -8.75
CA VAL A 82 -9.21 2.53 -8.50
C VAL A 82 -9.58 2.27 -7.05
N ASN A 83 -9.16 3.14 -6.12
CA ASN A 83 -9.37 2.97 -4.68
C ASN A 83 -9.80 4.32 -4.04
N GLU A 84 -10.67 4.27 -3.03
CA GLU A 84 -11.19 5.46 -2.35
C GLU A 84 -10.62 5.68 -0.93
N MET A 85 -10.30 4.61 -0.22
CA MET A 85 -9.83 4.66 1.17
C MET A 85 -8.37 4.22 1.30
N ASP A 86 -7.82 4.38 2.50
CA ASP A 86 -6.53 3.78 2.84
C ASP A 86 -6.66 2.24 2.90
N GLY A 87 -5.71 1.55 2.29
CA GLY A 87 -5.67 0.09 2.25
C GLY A 87 -4.90 -0.54 3.40
N PHE A 88 -4.35 0.29 4.30
CA PHE A 88 -3.63 -0.16 5.48
C PHE A 88 -4.58 -0.41 6.64
N PHE A 89 -4.32 -1.51 7.35
CA PHE A 89 -4.99 -1.90 8.57
C PHE A 89 -3.97 -1.85 9.70
N LEU A 90 -4.49 -1.68 10.91
CA LEU A 90 -3.75 -1.87 12.14
C LEU A 90 -4.22 -3.18 12.76
N THR A 91 -3.30 -4.11 12.98
CA THR A 91 -3.58 -5.42 13.56
C THR A 91 -2.89 -5.52 14.90
N ALA A 92 -3.61 -6.01 15.92
CA ALA A 92 -3.06 -6.22 17.25
C ALA A 92 -2.59 -7.68 17.41
N ARG A 93 -1.60 -7.91 18.28
CA ARG A 93 -1.13 -9.26 18.61
C ARG A 93 -2.12 -10.00 19.52
N GLU A 94 -2.74 -9.26 20.43
CA GLU A 94 -3.74 -9.77 21.35
C GLU A 94 -5.09 -9.15 21.02
N PRO A 95 -6.23 -9.85 21.22
CA PRO A 95 -7.54 -9.28 21.02
C PRO A 95 -7.75 -8.02 21.88
N ASP A 96 -8.17 -6.92 21.26
CA ASP A 96 -8.52 -5.68 21.95
C ASP A 96 -9.90 -5.17 21.48
N PRO A 97 -11.00 -5.73 22.02
CA PRO A 97 -12.36 -5.36 21.58
C PRO A 97 -12.73 -3.90 21.92
N ASP A 98 -12.02 -3.28 22.87
CA ASP A 98 -12.23 -1.90 23.30
C ASP A 98 -11.06 -1.01 22.83
N PHE A 99 -10.54 -1.27 21.63
CA PHE A 99 -9.42 -0.51 21.07
C PHE A 99 -9.71 0.99 21.01
N THR A 100 -8.73 1.78 21.45
CA THR A 100 -8.69 3.23 21.28
C THR A 100 -7.30 3.63 20.80
N TRP A 101 -7.24 4.66 19.95
CA TRP A 101 -5.98 5.08 19.32
C TRP A 101 -4.90 5.52 20.33
N ASP A 102 -5.28 6.06 21.48
CA ASP A 102 -4.35 6.48 22.53
C ASP A 102 -3.52 5.32 23.10
N LYS A 103 -4.01 4.08 23.00
CA LYS A 103 -3.24 2.87 23.36
C LYS A 103 -1.98 2.66 22.52
N LEU A 104 -1.86 3.33 21.37
CA LEU A 104 -0.64 3.30 20.55
C LEU A 104 0.47 4.15 21.15
N GLU A 105 0.15 5.22 21.90
CA GLU A 105 1.18 6.02 22.56
C GLU A 105 1.92 5.16 23.60
N GLY A 106 3.24 5.03 23.44
CA GLY A 106 4.10 4.20 24.29
C GLY A 106 4.15 2.71 23.92
N ALA A 107 3.30 2.25 22.99
CA ALA A 107 3.30 0.87 22.50
C ALA A 107 4.39 0.65 21.44
N ASP A 108 4.90 -0.57 21.38
CA ASP A 108 5.76 -1.03 20.30
C ASP A 108 4.91 -1.40 19.08
N ALA A 109 5.14 -0.72 17.96
CA ALA A 109 4.37 -0.93 16.73
C ALA A 109 5.30 -1.17 15.54
N VAL A 110 5.06 -2.25 14.80
CA VAL A 110 5.79 -2.56 13.57
C VAL A 110 5.17 -1.77 12.43
N LEU A 111 5.92 -0.80 11.89
CA LEU A 111 5.43 0.17 10.92
C LEU A 111 6.32 0.22 9.67
N PHE A 112 5.79 0.83 8.62
CA PHE A 112 6.61 1.21 7.47
C PHE A 112 7.45 2.45 7.82
N GLY A 113 8.73 2.43 7.42
CA GLY A 113 9.66 3.54 7.72
C GLY A 113 9.50 4.80 6.86
N GLY A 114 8.58 4.82 5.89
CA GLY A 114 8.43 5.96 4.99
C GLY A 114 7.35 5.80 3.92
N GLY A 115 7.35 6.73 2.95
CA GLY A 115 6.44 6.72 1.82
C GLY A 115 4.98 6.98 2.18
N GLN A 116 4.08 6.60 1.26
CA GLN A 116 2.64 6.70 1.48
C GLN A 116 2.18 5.95 2.76
N PRO A 117 2.65 4.72 3.07
CA PRO A 117 2.16 3.99 4.24
C PRO A 117 2.39 4.76 5.55
N LEU A 118 3.60 5.30 5.75
CA LEU A 118 3.90 6.10 6.94
C LEU A 118 3.14 7.43 6.94
N ALA A 119 3.03 8.10 5.79
CA ALA A 119 2.31 9.37 5.69
C ALA A 119 0.82 9.20 6.07
N MET A 120 0.18 8.11 5.62
CA MET A 120 -1.21 7.82 5.96
C MET A 120 -1.37 7.39 7.41
N PHE A 121 -0.43 6.62 7.96
CA PHE A 121 -0.45 6.28 9.39
C PHE A 121 -0.33 7.53 10.28
N LYS A 122 0.59 8.44 9.96
CA LYS A 122 0.72 9.73 10.66
C LYS A 122 -0.54 10.58 10.54
N TYR A 123 -1.18 10.58 9.37
CA TYR A 123 -2.45 11.27 9.18
C TYR A 123 -3.58 10.66 10.03
N ALA A 124 -3.63 9.32 10.13
CA ALA A 124 -4.58 8.62 11.01
C ALA A 124 -4.33 8.98 12.49
N CYS A 125 -3.07 8.99 12.94
CA CYS A 125 -2.69 9.45 14.29
C CYS A 125 -3.17 10.88 14.55
N HIS A 126 -2.93 11.80 13.60
CA HIS A 126 -3.38 13.19 13.70
C HIS A 126 -4.92 13.29 13.81
N LYS A 127 -5.65 12.53 12.99
CA LYS A 127 -7.12 12.49 13.03
C LYS A 127 -7.65 11.93 14.35
N ALA A 128 -6.94 10.98 14.94
CA ALA A 128 -7.27 10.40 16.23
C ALA A 128 -6.84 11.27 17.42
N GLY A 129 -6.08 12.34 17.20
CA GLY A 129 -5.61 13.24 18.25
C GLY A 129 -4.46 12.68 19.09
N ILE A 130 -3.72 11.68 18.58
CA ILE A 130 -2.58 11.09 19.27
C ILE A 130 -1.26 11.60 18.68
N ASP A 131 -0.22 11.58 19.50
CA ASP A 131 1.14 11.94 19.11
C ASP A 131 1.90 10.72 18.59
N TYR A 132 2.12 10.71 17.26
CA TYR A 132 2.91 9.65 16.60
C TYR A 132 4.30 9.50 17.23
N ASP A 133 4.93 10.58 17.69
CA ASP A 133 6.30 10.53 18.20
C ASP A 133 6.39 9.84 19.58
N LYS A 134 5.25 9.57 20.23
CA LYS A 134 5.18 8.72 21.43
C LYS A 134 5.06 7.23 21.12
N ILE A 135 4.80 6.84 19.87
CA ILE A 135 4.73 5.43 19.46
C ILE A 135 6.16 4.91 19.28
N LYS A 136 6.48 3.72 19.82
CA LYS A 136 7.78 3.08 19.64
C LYS A 136 7.79 2.31 18.31
N ALA A 137 8.08 3.04 17.23
CA ALA A 137 8.07 2.49 15.88
C ALA A 137 9.24 1.52 15.62
N ILE A 138 8.92 0.29 15.19
CA ILE A 138 9.85 -0.73 14.72
C ILE A 138 9.74 -0.79 13.20
N ASN A 139 10.81 -0.43 12.49
CA ASN A 139 10.80 -0.28 11.03
C ASN A 139 11.72 -1.31 10.35
N PRO A 140 11.27 -2.56 10.12
CA PRO A 140 12.10 -3.64 9.60
C PRO A 140 12.32 -3.58 8.06
N GLY A 141 11.69 -2.63 7.37
CA GLY A 141 11.85 -2.40 5.93
C GLY A 141 10.55 -2.57 5.15
N GLY A 142 10.59 -3.32 4.04
CA GLY A 142 9.44 -3.52 3.16
C GLY A 142 8.35 -4.41 3.74
N ALA A 143 7.23 -4.56 3.02
CA ALA A 143 6.03 -5.26 3.50
C ALA A 143 6.31 -6.70 4.00
N GLY A 144 7.13 -7.47 3.28
CA GLY A 144 7.51 -8.82 3.72
C GLY A 144 8.33 -8.86 5.01
N ASN A 145 9.18 -7.84 5.25
CA ASN A 145 9.94 -7.72 6.50
C ASN A 145 9.04 -7.27 7.66
N VAL A 146 8.08 -6.39 7.39
CA VAL A 146 7.05 -5.97 8.37
C VAL A 146 6.24 -7.18 8.83
N ASP A 147 5.72 -7.98 7.89
CA ASP A 147 4.99 -9.21 8.20
C ASP A 147 5.85 -10.21 8.97
N LYS A 148 7.07 -10.48 8.49
CA LYS A 148 8.00 -11.39 9.16
C LYS A 148 8.32 -10.94 10.59
N ALA A 149 8.63 -9.67 10.80
CA ALA A 149 8.98 -9.15 12.12
C ALA A 149 7.82 -9.31 13.11
N PHE A 150 6.59 -9.03 12.68
CA PHE A 150 5.42 -9.20 13.54
C PHE A 150 5.17 -10.69 13.85
N ARG A 151 5.28 -11.58 12.87
CA ARG A 151 5.17 -13.04 13.09
C ARG A 151 6.26 -13.58 14.02
N ASP A 152 7.46 -13.01 13.97
CA ASP A 152 8.59 -13.35 14.85
C ASP A 152 8.47 -12.73 16.26
N GLY A 153 7.36 -12.05 16.58
CA GLY A 153 7.07 -11.54 17.92
C GLY A 153 7.38 -10.06 18.16
N ALA A 154 7.77 -9.30 17.13
CA ALA A 154 8.02 -7.87 17.27
C ALA A 154 6.72 -7.07 17.38
N GLY A 155 6.67 -6.12 18.33
CA GLY A 155 5.56 -5.18 18.48
C GLY A 155 4.26 -5.81 18.99
N GLN A 156 3.43 -4.94 19.56
CA GLN A 156 2.06 -5.20 19.98
C GLN A 156 1.08 -4.95 18.83
N TYR A 157 1.42 -4.03 17.93
CA TYR A 157 0.63 -3.70 16.75
C TYR A 157 1.47 -3.77 15.48
N VAL A 158 0.83 -3.97 14.34
CA VAL A 158 1.45 -3.86 13.02
C VAL A 158 0.56 -3.12 12.03
N GLN A 159 1.15 -2.24 11.23
CA GLN A 159 0.48 -1.63 10.08
C GLN A 159 0.78 -2.45 8.81
N GLN A 160 -0.25 -2.97 8.13
CA GLN A 160 -0.06 -3.72 6.88
C GLN A 160 -1.17 -3.45 5.88
N GLN A 161 -0.86 -3.64 4.59
CA GLN A 161 -1.87 -3.62 3.54
C GLN A 161 -2.50 -5.01 3.39
N GLY A 162 -3.76 -5.07 2.99
CA GLY A 162 -4.39 -6.33 2.58
C GLY A 162 -3.58 -7.07 1.49
N PRO A 163 -3.43 -8.41 1.58
CA PRO A 163 -4.18 -9.31 2.46
C PRO A 163 -3.47 -9.69 3.78
N PHE A 164 -2.34 -9.08 4.13
CA PHE A 164 -1.56 -9.52 5.29
C PHE A 164 -2.35 -9.54 6.62
N PRO A 165 -3.12 -8.49 6.98
CA PRO A 165 -3.95 -8.50 8.19
C PRO A 165 -4.93 -9.68 8.24
N GLN A 166 -5.60 -9.95 7.12
CA GLN A 166 -6.56 -11.06 7.02
C GLN A 166 -5.86 -12.41 7.16
N GLN A 167 -4.62 -12.54 6.66
CA GLN A 167 -3.84 -13.76 6.85
C GLN A 167 -3.38 -13.91 8.29
N LEU A 168 -3.00 -12.83 8.98
CA LEU A 168 -2.66 -12.88 10.40
C LEU A 168 -3.86 -13.31 11.26
N GLU A 169 -5.04 -12.79 10.97
CA GLU A 169 -6.29 -13.20 11.63
C GLU A 169 -6.59 -14.69 11.36
N ALA A 170 -6.53 -15.12 10.11
CA ALA A 170 -6.76 -16.52 9.73
C ALA A 170 -5.77 -17.49 10.38
N ASP A 171 -4.52 -17.06 10.57
CA ASP A 171 -3.47 -17.83 11.23
C ASP A 171 -3.56 -17.78 12.77
N GLY A 172 -4.45 -16.96 13.34
CA GLY A 172 -4.56 -16.74 14.78
C GLY A 172 -3.36 -16.02 15.41
N ILE A 173 -2.62 -15.24 14.61
CA ILE A 173 -1.43 -14.48 15.02
C ILE A 173 -1.77 -13.01 15.26
N GLY A 174 -2.83 -12.51 14.63
CA GLY A 174 -3.31 -11.14 14.76
C GLY A 174 -4.81 -11.07 14.96
N HIS A 175 -5.27 -9.95 15.50
CA HIS A 175 -6.67 -9.66 15.82
C HIS A 175 -7.05 -8.23 15.40
#